data_AF-A0A2H0MK75-F1
#
_entry.id   AF-A0A2H0MK75-F1
#
_cell.length_a   1.000
_cell.length_b   1.000
_cell.length_c   1.000
_cell.angle_alpha   90.00
_cell.angle_beta   90.00
_cell.angle_gamma   90.00
#
_symmetry.space_group_name_H-M   'P 1'
#
loop_
_entity.id
_entity.type
_entity.pdbx_description
1 polymer ?
#
loop_
_entity_poly.entity_id
_entity_poly.type
_entity_poly.pdbx_seq_one_letter_code
_entity_poly.pdbx_strand_id
1 'polypeptide(L)' 'DRFLEYEARINDVIVDYPLTTVCLYDAQVFDGKMIYDVLKVHPLMIVHGQVVHNPCYMKPEEFLKNRY' A
#
# COMPACT_ATOMS: atom_id res chain seq x y z
N ASP A 1 12.26 -6.10 7.00
CA ASP A 1 11.18 -6.80 7.72
C ASP A 1 9.96 -5.95 8.08
N ARG A 2 10.11 -4.71 8.58
CA ARG A 2 8.98 -3.87 9.02
C ARG A 2 8.40 -2.91 7.98
N PHE A 3 8.92 -2.92 6.75
CA PHE A 3 8.49 -2.00 5.69
C PHE A 3 6.98 -2.12 5.38
N LEU A 4 6.49 -3.33 5.10
CA LEU A 4 5.08 -3.55 4.81
C LEU A 4 4.16 -3.35 6.04
N GLU A 5 4.69 -3.52 7.26
CA GLU A 5 3.95 -3.17 8.46
C GLU A 5 3.71 -1.66 8.52
N TYR A 6 4.75 -0.87 8.23
CA TYR A 6 4.64 0.58 8.14
C TYR A 6 3.67 1.01 7.03
N GLU A 7 3.81 0.46 5.82
CA GLU A 7 2.93 0.77 4.68
C GLU A 7 1.47 0.38 4.94
N ALA A 8 1.21 -0.69 5.68
CA ALA A 8 -0.15 -1.03 6.09
C ALA A 8 -0.71 -0.01 7.09
N ARG A 9 0.03 0.26 8.17
CA ARG A 9 -0.41 1.13 9.27
C ARG A 9 -0.58 2.59 8.89
N ILE A 10 0.10 3.07 7.84
CA ILE A 10 -0.05 4.46 7.41
C ILE A 10 -1.51 4.78 6.98
N ASN A 11 -2.24 3.78 6.46
CA ASN A 11 -3.64 3.93 6.10
C ASN A 11 -4.51 4.31 7.32
N ASP A 12 -4.23 3.74 8.49
CA ASP A 12 -4.97 4.03 9.72
C ASP A 12 -4.70 5.46 10.23
N VAL A 13 -3.53 6.02 9.90
CA VAL A 13 -3.16 7.38 10.31
C VAL A 13 -3.73 8.43 9.35
N ILE A 14 -3.62 8.19 8.04
CA ILE A 14 -3.98 9.21 7.03
C ILE A 14 -5.47 9.57 7.08
N VAL A 15 -6.35 8.63 7.48
CA VAL A 15 -7.79 8.90 7.57
C VAL A 15 -8.17 9.97 8.60
N ASP A 16 -7.31 10.21 9.60
CA ASP A 16 -7.58 11.16 10.68
C ASP A 16 -7.12 12.60 10.35
N TYR A 17 -6.45 12.80 9.22
CA TYR A 17 -5.88 14.10 8.83
C TYR A 17 -6.26 14.47 7.39
N PRO A 18 -6.35 15.78 7.06
CA PRO A 18 -6.66 16.24 5.70
C PRO A 18 -5.41 16.15 4.79
N LEU A 19 -4.89 14.94 4.61
CA LEU A 19 -3.67 14.66 3.84
C LEU A 19 -4.00 13.84 2.60
N THR A 20 -3.24 14.07 1.54
CA THR A 20 -3.21 13.20 0.36
C THR A 20 -1.79 12.72 0.18
N THR A 21 -1.60 11.40 0.16
CA THR A 21 -0.28 10.78 0.09
C THR A 21 -0.13 9.98 -1.18
N VAL A 22 1.08 9.99 -1.74
CA VAL A 22 1.47 9.13 -2.86
C VAL A 22 2.76 8.42 -2.47
N CYS A 23 2.71 7.10 -2.39
CA CYS A 23 3.89 6.29 -2.16
C CYS A 23 4.55 5.96 -3.50
N LEU A 24 5.87 6.11 -3.57
CA LEU A 24 6.67 5.85 -4.76
C LEU A 24 7.66 4.73 -4.47
N TYR A 25 7.75 3.79 -5.41
CA TYR A 25 8.62 2.61 -5.29
C TYR A 25 9.48 2.52 -6.54
N ASP A 26 10.79 2.40 -6.36
CA ASP A 26 11.71 2.15 -7.46
C ASP A 26 11.67 0.67 -7.86
N ALA A 27 11.17 0.38 -9.06
CA ALA A 27 11.06 -0.97 -9.60
C ALA A 27 12.42 -1.64 -9.86
N GLN A 28 13.52 -0.89 -9.85
CA GLN A 28 14.87 -1.46 -9.92
C GLN A 28 15.38 -1.93 -8.55
N VAL A 29 14.80 -1.41 -7.46
CA VAL A 29 15.19 -1.73 -6.08
C VAL A 29 14.23 -2.76 -5.47
N PHE A 30 12.93 -2.59 -5.70
CA PHE A 30 11.90 -3.46 -5.16
C PHE A 30 11.59 -4.61 -6.13
N ASP A 31 11.71 -5.84 -5.64
CA ASP A 31 11.35 -7.02 -6.42
C ASP A 31 9.83 -7.12 -6.64
N GLY A 32 9.43 -7.94 -7.62
CA GLY A 32 8.02 -8.10 -7.97
C GLY A 32 7.16 -8.62 -6.81
N LYS A 33 7.75 -9.40 -5.89
CA LYS A 33 7.05 -9.88 -4.70
C LYS A 33 6.73 -8.72 -3.75
N MET A 34 7.68 -7.83 -3.49
CA MET A 34 7.47 -6.67 -2.64
C MET A 34 6.44 -5.72 -3.26
N ILE A 35 6.53 -5.45 -4.57
CA ILE A 35 5.55 -4.62 -5.26
C ILE A 35 4.14 -5.23 -5.17
N TYR A 36 4.02 -6.54 -5.32
CA TYR A 36 2.73 -7.23 -5.15
C TYR A 36 2.19 -7.13 -3.72
N ASP A 37 3.06 -7.25 -2.70
CA ASP A 37 2.67 -7.06 -1.31
C ASP A 37 2.28 -5.60 -1.01
N VAL A 38 2.94 -4.61 -1.63
CA VAL A 38 2.62 -3.18 -1.53
C VAL A 38 1.24 -2.87 -2.11
N LEU A 39 0.89 -3.47 -3.26
CA LEU A 39 -0.45 -3.32 -3.84
C LEU A 39 -1.54 -3.79 -2.89
N LYS A 40 -1.28 -4.76 -2.02
CA LYS A 40 -2.30 -5.23 -1.07
C LYS A 40 -2.63 -4.21 0.02
N VAL A 41 -1.76 -3.24 0.27
CA VAL A 41 -1.91 -2.27 1.36
C VAL A 41 -2.20 -0.84 0.87
N HIS A 42 -2.47 -0.66 -0.43
CA HIS A 42 -2.82 0.65 -0.99
C HIS A 42 -4.22 0.63 -1.62
N PRO A 43 -5.16 1.48 -1.16
CA PRO A 43 -6.55 1.46 -1.66
C PRO A 43 -6.68 2.01 -3.09
N LEU A 44 -5.72 2.83 -3.52
CA LEU A 44 -5.71 3.48 -4.83
C LEU A 44 -4.38 3.21 -5.53
N MET A 45 -4.41 3.20 -6.85
CA MET A 45 -3.22 3.06 -7.70
C MET A 45 -3.29 4.00 -8.91
N ILE A 46 -2.12 4.35 -9.45
CA ILE A 46 -1.99 5.16 -10.66
C ILE A 46 -1.69 4.22 -11.84
N VAL A 47 -2.60 4.14 -12.80
CA VAL A 47 -2.48 3.31 -14.01
C VAL A 47 -2.67 4.19 -15.22
N HIS A 48 -1.67 4.24 -16.11
CA HIS A 48 -1.70 5.10 -17.31
C HIS A 48 -2.09 6.57 -17.01
N GLY A 49 -1.60 7.11 -15.89
CA GLY A 49 -1.88 8.48 -15.46
C GLY A 49 -3.26 8.69 -14.81
N GLN A 50 -4.03 7.62 -14.58
CA GLN A 50 -5.34 7.69 -13.93
C GLN A 50 -5.31 7.07 -12.54
N VAL A 51 -5.99 7.72 -11.59
CA VAL A 51 -6.23 7.16 -10.26
C VAL A 51 -7.39 6.18 -10.34
N VAL A 52 -7.15 4.94 -9.91
CA VAL A 52 -8.16 3.87 -9.90
C VAL A 52 -8.20 3.18 -8.54
N HIS A 53 -9.34 2.60 -8.20
CA HIS A 53 -9.45 1.72 -7.04
C HIS A 53 -8.64 0.46 -7.27
N ASN A 54 -7.84 0.09 -6.28
CA ASN A 54 -6.99 -1.09 -6.37
C ASN A 54 -7.79 -2.36 -6.01
N PRO A 55 -7.97 -3.30 -6.96
CA PRO A 55 -8.76 -4.52 -6.73
C PRO A 55 -8.10 -5.49 -5.75
N CYS A 56 -6.80 -5.35 -5.48
CA CYS A 56 -6.06 -6.22 -4.58
C CYS A 56 -5.98 -5.69 -3.14
N TYR A 57 -6.59 -4.53 -2.86
CA TYR A 57 -6.51 -3.89 -1.55
C TYR A 57 -7.17 -4.73 -0.45
N MET A 58 -6.46 -4.86 0.67
CA MET A 58 -6.95 -5.43 1.93
C MET A 58 -6.84 -4.39 3.03
N LYS A 59 -7.76 -4.44 4.00
CA LYS A 59 -7.67 -3.57 5.18
C LYS A 59 -6.38 -3.85 5.95
N PRO A 60 -5.76 -2.84 6.61
CA PRO A 60 -4.52 -3.02 7.37
C PRO A 60 -4.58 -4.17 8.37
N GLU A 61 -5.66 -4.27 9.14
CA GLU A 61 -5.89 -5.35 10.13
C GLU A 61 -5.85 -6.75 9.50
N GLU A 62 -6.50 -6.92 8.34
CA GLU A 62 -6.56 -8.19 7.61
C GLU A 62 -5.19 -8.56 7.04
N PHE A 63 -4.52 -7.59 6.42
CA PHE A 63 -3.19 -7.80 5.85
C PHE A 63 -2.17 -8.20 6.93
N LEU A 64 -2.15 -7.48 8.06
CA LEU A 64 -1.23 -7.74 9.16
C LEU A 64 -1.49 -9.12 9.79
N LYS A 65 -2.75 -9.51 9.97
CA LYS A 65 -3.12 -10.83 10.49
C LYS A 65 -2.73 -11.99 9.56
N ASN A 66 -2.81 -11.78 8.24
CA ASN A 66 -2.47 -12.83 7.27
C ASN A 66 -0.95 -12.99 7.08
N ARG A 67 -0.17 -11.98 7.47
CA ARG A 67 1.29 -11.94 7.27
C ARG A 67 2.08 -12.44 8.48
N TYR A 68 1.52 -12.35 9.69
CA TYR A 68 2.17 -12.69 10.97
C TYR A 68 1.29 -13.65 11.78
#